data_AF-A0A0W1A6H1-F1
#
_entry.id   AF-A0A0W1A6H1-F1
#
_cell.length_a   1.000
_cell.length_b   1.000
_cell.length_c   1.000
_cell.angle_alpha   90.00
_cell.angle_beta   90.00
_cell.angle_gamma   90.00
#
_symmetry.space_group_name_H-M   'P 1'
#
loop_
_entity.id
_entity.type
_entity.pdbx_description
1 polymer ?
#
loop_
_entity_poly.entity_id
_entity_poly.type
_entity_poly.pdbx_seq_one_letter_code
_entity_poly.pdbx_strand_id
1 'polypeptide(L)'
;MTLARKINTASSCFFLIGFLIAKSQYLPFVLTPIIHNILALSCYFIAYTLWFVSSHYQGSNTPDKREWYGFAQFKEQFLYAATLGIIASFIGILALFLPALIVPSTWLIFSCNVLWSVGEYNKLKHPSDDDLNFSYSNQQADLSYALTMSGIACTSALSATLLFFLPSITMPVFIISALIIAGLGLLSCECLLNSFFGEHKKTPTSKSSYNLMHTSLEFASPQQKIKLDQPVYSQLLQKPPLVMVKNDEINTAGLTLQSCTPSR
;
A
#
# COMPACT_ATOMS: atom_id res chain seq x y z
N MET A 1 -19.83 2.08 9.95
CA MET A 1 -18.89 1.26 9.15
C MET A 1 -19.62 0.71 7.94
N THR A 2 -19.12 0.95 6.73
CA THR A 2 -19.71 0.43 5.48
C THR A 2 -19.51 -1.08 5.37
N LEU A 3 -20.41 -1.78 4.68
CA LEU A 3 -20.36 -3.24 4.47
C LEU A 3 -19.00 -3.67 3.89
N ALA A 4 -18.50 -2.94 2.88
CA ALA A 4 -17.19 -3.16 2.26
C ALA A 4 -16.05 -3.22 3.27
N ARG A 5 -16.03 -2.30 4.25
CA ARG A 5 -14.98 -2.26 5.28
C ARG A 5 -15.02 -3.48 6.18
N LYS A 6 -16.21 -3.95 6.56
CA LYS A 6 -16.34 -5.18 7.38
C LYS A 6 -15.83 -6.41 6.64
N ILE A 7 -16.16 -6.52 5.34
CA ILE A 7 -15.70 -7.63 4.49
C ILE A 7 -14.17 -7.56 4.31
N ASN A 8 -13.62 -6.36 4.10
CA ASN A 8 -12.17 -6.17 3.98
C ASN A 8 -11.42 -6.58 5.25
N THR A 9 -11.92 -6.16 6.43
CA THR A 9 -11.33 -6.56 7.71
C THR A 9 -11.41 -8.07 7.92
N ALA A 10 -12.54 -8.70 7.60
CA ALA A 10 -12.67 -10.15 7.68
C ALA A 10 -11.67 -10.87 6.75
N SER A 11 -11.51 -10.38 5.51
CA SER A 11 -10.50 -10.88 4.56
C SER A 11 -9.09 -10.82 5.16
N SER A 12 -8.68 -9.66 5.70
CA SER A 12 -7.36 -9.51 6.33
C SER A 12 -7.16 -10.44 7.52
N CYS A 13 -8.20 -10.67 8.33
CA CYS A 13 -8.15 -11.66 9.42
C CYS A 13 -7.91 -13.08 8.88
N PHE A 14 -8.59 -13.48 7.81
CA PHE A 14 -8.36 -14.79 7.19
C PHE A 14 -6.97 -14.92 6.57
N PHE A 15 -6.41 -13.85 5.99
CA PHE A 15 -5.01 -13.85 5.54
C PHE A 15 -4.05 -14.07 6.70
N LEU A 16 -4.25 -13.37 7.82
CA LEU A 16 -3.42 -13.51 9.02
C LEU A 16 -3.53 -14.91 9.63
N ILE A 17 -4.75 -15.43 9.77
CA ILE A 17 -4.99 -16.78 10.29
C ILE A 17 -4.35 -17.83 9.38
N GLY A 18 -4.54 -17.71 8.06
CA GLY A 18 -3.92 -18.59 7.08
C GLY A 18 -2.39 -18.56 7.17
N PHE A 19 -1.80 -17.38 7.36
CA PHE A 19 -0.36 -17.21 7.57
C PHE A 19 0.12 -17.91 8.85
N LEU A 20 -0.54 -17.69 9.99
CA LEU A 20 -0.19 -18.33 11.24
C LEU A 20 -0.30 -19.86 11.16
N ILE A 21 -1.36 -20.38 10.54
CA ILE A 21 -1.55 -21.81 10.33
C ILE A 21 -0.44 -22.37 9.43
N ALA A 22 -0.09 -21.68 8.34
CA ALA A 22 1.00 -22.08 7.47
C ALA A 22 2.37 -22.09 8.17
N LYS A 23 2.58 -21.26 9.20
CA LYS A 23 3.82 -21.25 9.99
C LYS A 23 3.80 -22.25 11.14
N SER A 24 2.63 -22.57 11.68
CA SER A 24 2.50 -23.56 12.75
C SER A 24 2.95 -24.97 12.33
N GLN A 25 3.00 -25.28 11.03
CA GLN A 25 3.54 -26.55 10.52
C GLN A 25 5.02 -26.78 10.88
N TYR A 26 5.77 -25.73 11.23
CA TYR A 26 7.17 -25.83 11.65
C TYR A 26 7.32 -26.09 13.16
N LEU A 27 6.23 -26.09 13.93
CA LEU A 27 6.24 -26.48 15.33
C LEU A 27 6.36 -28.01 15.44
N PRO A 28 7.00 -28.53 16.50
CA PRO A 28 7.21 -29.96 16.70
C PRO A 28 5.93 -30.69 17.18
N PHE A 29 4.77 -30.40 16.58
CA PHE A 29 3.51 -31.10 16.84
C PHE A 29 3.28 -32.25 15.85
N VAL A 30 2.63 -33.31 16.31
CA VAL A 30 2.40 -34.57 15.57
C VAL A 30 1.40 -34.44 14.41
N LEU A 31 0.84 -33.24 14.18
CA LEU A 31 -0.07 -32.98 13.07
C LEU A 31 0.69 -32.94 11.75
N THR A 32 0.21 -33.73 10.77
CA THR A 32 0.87 -33.86 9.46
C THR A 32 0.88 -32.51 8.72
N PRO A 33 2.00 -32.10 8.07
CA PRO A 33 2.11 -30.86 7.29
C PRO A 33 0.98 -30.65 6.26
N ILE A 34 0.42 -31.76 5.76
CA ILE A 34 -0.71 -31.76 4.83
C ILE A 34 -1.94 -31.07 5.42
N ILE A 35 -2.29 -31.33 6.69
CA ILE A 35 -3.47 -30.74 7.34
C ILE A 35 -3.30 -29.22 7.45
N HIS A 36 -2.11 -28.77 7.88
CA HIS A 36 -1.79 -27.34 7.97
C HIS A 36 -1.84 -26.67 6.59
N ASN A 37 -1.32 -27.32 5.55
CA ASN A 37 -1.36 -26.80 4.19
C ASN A 37 -2.79 -26.68 3.66
N ILE A 38 -3.64 -27.70 3.86
CA ILE A 38 -5.05 -27.65 3.46
C ILE A 38 -5.78 -26.52 4.19
N LEU A 39 -5.59 -26.42 5.50
CA LEU A 39 -6.27 -25.41 6.30
C LEU A 39 -5.81 -24.00 5.94
N ALA A 40 -4.50 -23.78 5.78
CA ALA A 40 -3.95 -22.50 5.34
C ALA A 40 -4.44 -22.10 3.94
N LEU A 41 -4.39 -23.03 2.96
CA LEU A 41 -4.88 -22.78 1.61
C LEU A 41 -6.39 -22.48 1.58
N SER A 42 -7.17 -23.16 2.43
CA SER A 42 -8.60 -22.89 2.57
C SER A 42 -8.85 -21.48 3.15
N CYS A 43 -8.08 -21.09 4.17
CA CYS A 43 -8.13 -19.73 4.71
C CYS A 43 -7.78 -18.69 3.65
N TYR A 44 -6.73 -18.91 2.85
CA TYR A 44 -6.36 -18.00 1.76
C TYR A 44 -7.43 -17.95 0.67
N PHE A 45 -8.03 -19.08 0.30
CA PHE A 45 -9.13 -19.09 -0.67
C PHE A 45 -10.32 -18.26 -0.18
N ILE A 46 -10.71 -18.40 1.09
CA ILE A 46 -11.76 -17.59 1.71
C ILE A 46 -11.36 -16.11 1.75
N ALA A 47 -10.11 -15.81 2.14
CA ALA A 47 -9.60 -14.45 2.20
C ALA A 47 -9.67 -13.77 0.82
N TYR A 48 -9.13 -14.40 -0.22
CA TYR A 48 -9.20 -13.87 -1.58
C TYR A 48 -10.62 -13.72 -2.10
N THR A 49 -11.54 -14.63 -1.74
CA THR A 49 -12.96 -14.52 -2.09
C THR A 49 -13.63 -13.32 -1.41
N LEU A 50 -13.40 -13.13 -0.11
CA LEU A 50 -13.90 -11.97 0.62
C LEU A 50 -13.28 -10.68 0.08
N TRP A 51 -11.99 -10.69 -0.25
CA TRP A 51 -11.32 -9.55 -0.85
C TRP A 51 -11.90 -9.20 -2.22
N PHE A 52 -12.15 -10.20 -3.06
CA PHE A 52 -12.82 -10.02 -4.35
C PHE A 52 -14.19 -9.34 -4.18
N VAL A 53 -15.00 -9.82 -3.24
CA VAL A 53 -16.31 -9.22 -2.94
C VAL A 53 -16.15 -7.80 -2.40
N SER A 54 -15.19 -7.56 -1.50
CA SER A 54 -14.89 -6.23 -0.95
C SER A 54 -14.50 -5.23 -2.04
N SER A 55 -13.65 -5.63 -2.98
CA SER A 55 -13.20 -4.79 -4.10
C SER A 55 -14.36 -4.36 -5.00
N HIS A 56 -15.43 -5.16 -5.15
CA HIS A 56 -16.63 -4.73 -5.90
C HIS A 56 -17.32 -3.50 -5.30
N TYR A 57 -17.20 -3.29 -3.99
CA TYR A 57 -17.80 -2.16 -3.27
C TYR A 57 -16.84 -0.98 -3.07
N GLN A 58 -15.60 -1.05 -3.56
CA GLN A 58 -14.71 0.10 -3.57
C GLN A 58 -15.19 1.15 -4.60
N GLY A 59 -15.05 2.41 -4.23
CA GLY A 59 -15.35 3.54 -5.11
C GLY A 59 -14.46 3.51 -6.35
N SER A 60 -15.02 3.91 -7.49
CA SER A 60 -14.27 4.08 -8.73
C SER A 60 -13.62 5.47 -8.74
N ASN A 61 -12.30 5.52 -8.91
CA ASN A 61 -11.62 6.77 -9.18
C ASN A 61 -11.81 7.19 -10.64
N THR A 62 -11.79 8.50 -10.90
CA THR A 62 -11.79 9.02 -12.27
C THR A 62 -10.52 8.55 -12.99
N PRO A 63 -10.64 7.79 -14.10
CA PRO A 63 -9.48 7.23 -14.78
C PRO A 63 -8.68 8.34 -15.51
N ASP A 64 -7.35 8.36 -15.32
CA ASP A 64 -6.44 9.20 -16.11
C ASP A 64 -5.63 8.33 -17.08
N LYS A 65 -5.89 8.50 -18.39
CA LYS A 65 -5.23 7.75 -19.47
C LYS A 65 -3.71 7.92 -19.54
N ARG A 66 -3.13 8.89 -18.83
CA ARG A 66 -1.68 9.10 -18.75
C ARG A 66 -0.99 8.21 -17.73
N GLU A 67 -1.76 7.55 -16.89
CA GLU A 67 -1.26 6.77 -15.77
C GLU A 67 -1.77 5.32 -15.82
N TRP A 68 -1.07 4.42 -15.12
CA TRP A 68 -1.41 2.99 -15.12
C TRP A 68 -2.86 2.75 -14.61
N TYR A 69 -3.37 3.63 -13.75
CA TYR A 69 -4.76 3.57 -13.29
C TYR A 69 -5.80 4.04 -14.32
N GLY A 70 -5.37 4.63 -15.44
CA GLY A 70 -6.22 4.87 -16.61
C GLY A 70 -6.48 3.63 -17.44
N PHE A 71 -5.60 2.62 -17.36
CA PHE A 71 -5.80 1.31 -17.99
C PHE A 71 -6.65 0.38 -17.12
N ALA A 72 -6.38 0.35 -15.82
CA ALA A 72 -7.20 -0.39 -14.85
C ALA A 72 -7.42 0.46 -13.60
N GLN A 73 -8.67 0.78 -13.27
CA GLN A 73 -8.98 1.55 -12.06
C GLN A 73 -8.51 0.78 -10.80
N PHE A 74 -8.28 1.45 -9.66
CA PHE A 74 -7.83 0.76 -8.44
C PHE A 74 -8.69 -0.45 -8.08
N LYS A 75 -10.01 -0.26 -8.19
CA LYS A 75 -11.00 -1.32 -8.07
C LYS A 75 -10.68 -2.54 -8.92
N GLU A 76 -10.36 -2.32 -10.20
CA GLU A 76 -10.05 -3.39 -11.15
C GLU A 76 -8.69 -4.02 -10.84
N GLN A 77 -7.68 -3.24 -10.44
CA GLN A 77 -6.37 -3.76 -10.03
C GLN A 77 -6.50 -4.72 -8.84
N PHE A 78 -7.26 -4.33 -7.80
CA PHE A 78 -7.53 -5.19 -6.65
C PHE A 78 -8.42 -6.39 -7.00
N LEU A 79 -9.37 -6.24 -7.93
CA LEU A 79 -10.24 -7.31 -8.38
C LEU A 79 -9.46 -8.36 -9.20
N TYR A 80 -8.59 -7.93 -10.10
CA TYR A 80 -7.70 -8.82 -10.86
C TYR A 80 -6.71 -9.53 -9.93
N ALA A 81 -6.12 -8.81 -8.98
CA ALA A 81 -5.27 -9.40 -7.95
C ALA A 81 -6.04 -10.49 -7.17
N ALA A 82 -7.21 -10.16 -6.63
CA ALA A 82 -8.02 -11.11 -5.88
C ALA A 82 -8.41 -12.34 -6.72
N THR A 83 -8.77 -12.14 -7.99
CA THR A 83 -9.11 -13.24 -8.91
C THR A 83 -7.93 -14.18 -9.14
N LEU A 84 -6.73 -13.62 -9.39
CA LEU A 84 -5.51 -14.43 -9.51
C LEU A 84 -5.23 -15.19 -8.21
N GLY A 85 -5.43 -14.57 -7.05
CA GLY A 85 -5.28 -15.21 -5.75
C GLY A 85 -6.24 -16.38 -5.52
N ILE A 86 -7.50 -16.27 -5.96
CA ILE A 86 -8.49 -17.37 -5.92
C ILE A 86 -8.01 -18.53 -6.80
N ILE A 87 -7.65 -18.25 -8.06
CA ILE A 87 -7.17 -19.26 -9.01
C ILE A 87 -5.91 -19.93 -8.47
N ALA A 88 -4.95 -19.14 -7.98
CA ALA A 88 -3.70 -19.64 -7.44
C ALA A 88 -3.91 -20.53 -6.20
N SER A 89 -4.81 -20.15 -5.31
CA SER A 89 -5.19 -20.95 -4.14
C SER A 89 -5.85 -22.26 -4.54
N PHE A 90 -6.74 -22.24 -5.53
CA PHE A 90 -7.38 -23.44 -6.07
C PHE A 90 -6.35 -24.39 -6.70
N ILE A 91 -5.45 -23.88 -7.56
CA ILE A 91 -4.35 -24.67 -8.13
C ILE A 91 -3.42 -25.18 -7.03
N GLY A 92 -3.20 -24.40 -5.97
CA GLY A 92 -2.41 -24.80 -4.81
C GLY A 92 -3.02 -25.99 -4.06
N ILE A 93 -4.35 -26.04 -3.92
CA ILE A 93 -5.06 -27.20 -3.38
C ILE A 93 -4.91 -28.42 -4.31
N LEU A 94 -5.06 -28.23 -5.62
CA LEU A 94 -4.84 -29.30 -6.60
C LEU A 94 -3.41 -29.83 -6.59
N ALA A 95 -2.44 -28.98 -6.26
CA ALA A 95 -1.03 -29.35 -6.20
C ALA A 95 -0.72 -30.39 -5.11
N LEU A 96 -1.61 -30.58 -4.13
CA LEU A 96 -1.52 -31.68 -3.16
C LEU A 96 -1.67 -33.07 -3.81
N PHE A 97 -2.41 -33.14 -4.91
CA PHE A 97 -2.63 -34.36 -5.69
C PHE A 97 -1.69 -34.44 -6.91
N LEU A 98 -1.32 -33.29 -7.47
CA LEU A 98 -0.43 -33.17 -8.61
C LEU A 98 0.72 -32.17 -8.31
N PRO A 99 1.84 -32.62 -7.72
CA PRO A 99 2.91 -31.75 -7.23
C PRO A 99 3.52 -30.80 -8.27
N ALA A 100 3.45 -31.16 -9.57
CA ALA A 100 3.90 -30.31 -10.67
C ALA A 100 3.16 -28.95 -10.72
N LEU A 101 1.97 -28.86 -10.14
CA LEU A 101 1.19 -27.62 -10.07
C LEU A 101 1.68 -26.63 -9.00
N ILE A 102 2.62 -27.01 -8.14
CA ILE A 102 3.21 -26.10 -7.13
C ILE A 102 3.89 -24.91 -7.82
N VAL A 103 4.63 -25.15 -8.91
CA VAL A 103 5.34 -24.12 -9.66
C VAL A 103 4.36 -23.08 -10.23
N PRO A 104 3.36 -23.43 -11.05
CA PRO A 104 2.41 -22.44 -11.57
C PRO A 104 1.59 -21.77 -10.46
N SER A 105 1.19 -22.49 -9.39
CA SER A 105 0.47 -21.90 -8.26
C SER A 105 1.28 -20.78 -7.59
N THR A 106 2.54 -21.04 -7.26
CA THR A 106 3.40 -20.06 -6.57
C THR A 106 3.71 -18.83 -7.43
N TRP A 107 3.88 -19.00 -8.75
CA TRP A 107 4.02 -17.88 -9.67
C TRP A 107 2.74 -17.05 -9.79
N LEU A 108 1.56 -17.66 -9.79
CA LEU A 108 0.30 -16.92 -9.76
C LEU A 108 0.10 -16.14 -8.46
N ILE A 109 0.48 -16.72 -7.31
CA ILE A 109 0.50 -15.99 -6.02
C ILE A 109 1.44 -14.78 -6.12
N PHE A 110 2.63 -14.93 -6.71
CA PHE A 110 3.54 -13.82 -6.91
C PHE A 110 2.93 -12.72 -7.81
N SER A 111 2.37 -13.10 -8.97
CA SER A 111 1.71 -12.15 -9.87
C SER A 111 0.54 -11.41 -9.20
N CYS A 112 -0.27 -12.11 -8.42
CA CYS A 112 -1.33 -11.52 -7.59
C CYS A 112 -0.78 -10.44 -6.66
N ASN A 113 0.29 -10.75 -5.91
CA ASN A 113 0.89 -9.81 -4.96
C ASN A 113 1.56 -8.61 -5.64
N VAL A 114 2.13 -8.79 -6.84
CA VAL A 114 2.66 -7.69 -7.66
C VAL A 114 1.53 -6.75 -8.09
N LEU A 115 0.43 -7.28 -8.65
CA LEU A 115 -0.72 -6.44 -9.02
C LEU A 115 -1.31 -5.70 -7.82
N TRP A 116 -1.36 -6.37 -6.66
CA TRP A 116 -1.79 -5.75 -5.42
C TRP A 116 -0.88 -4.59 -5.01
N SER A 117 0.44 -4.80 -5.01
CA SER A 117 1.43 -3.78 -4.66
C SER A 117 1.34 -2.57 -5.59
N VAL A 118 1.12 -2.80 -6.89
CA VAL A 118 0.87 -1.73 -7.86
C VAL A 118 -0.42 -0.96 -7.50
N GLY A 119 -1.48 -1.66 -7.11
CA GLY A 119 -2.72 -1.07 -6.60
C GLY A 119 -2.50 -0.16 -5.39
N GLU A 120 -1.80 -0.65 -4.37
CA GLU A 120 -1.51 0.13 -3.16
C GLU A 120 -0.59 1.32 -3.44
N TYR A 121 0.36 1.16 -4.37
CA TYR A 121 1.25 2.24 -4.80
C TYR A 121 0.49 3.35 -5.52
N ASN A 122 -0.40 2.97 -6.44
CA ASN A 122 -1.20 3.93 -7.17
C ASN A 122 -2.18 4.65 -6.23
N LYS A 123 -2.77 3.94 -5.27
CA LYS A 123 -3.63 4.52 -4.22
C LYS A 123 -2.88 5.47 -3.30
N LEU A 124 -1.60 5.22 -3.01
CA LEU A 124 -0.75 6.14 -2.26
C LEU A 124 -0.47 7.42 -3.04
N LYS A 125 -0.19 7.33 -4.34
CA LYS A 125 0.13 8.50 -5.16
C LYS A 125 -1.10 9.34 -5.53
N HIS A 126 -2.24 8.70 -5.78
CA HIS A 126 -3.46 9.34 -6.24
C HIS A 126 -4.63 8.91 -5.36
N PRO A 127 -4.72 9.43 -4.12
CA PRO A 127 -5.81 9.09 -3.22
C PRO A 127 -7.16 9.44 -3.84
N SER A 128 -8.18 8.63 -3.55
CA SER A 128 -9.55 8.93 -3.96
C SER A 128 -10.07 10.16 -3.22
N ASP A 129 -10.65 11.12 -3.96
CA ASP A 129 -11.30 12.28 -3.35
C ASP A 129 -12.52 11.91 -2.48
N ASP A 130 -13.10 10.73 -2.70
CA ASP A 130 -14.26 10.22 -1.98
C ASP A 130 -13.88 9.51 -0.65
N ASP A 131 -12.59 9.23 -0.41
CA ASP A 131 -12.13 8.59 0.82
C ASP A 131 -11.87 9.61 1.94
N LEU A 132 -12.93 9.96 2.66
CA LEU A 132 -12.90 10.85 3.83
C LEU A 132 -12.05 10.34 5.01
N ASN A 133 -11.60 9.08 4.98
CA ASN A 133 -10.77 8.49 6.03
C ASN A 133 -9.34 8.18 5.57
N PHE A 134 -8.95 8.65 4.39
CA PHE A 134 -7.61 8.40 3.86
C PHE A 134 -6.53 8.96 4.79
N SER A 135 -5.49 8.17 5.00
CA SER A 135 -4.27 8.59 5.69
C SER A 135 -3.08 8.09 4.90
N TYR A 136 -2.20 9.01 4.49
CA TYR A 136 -0.95 8.64 3.80
C TYR A 136 -0.10 7.67 4.62
N SER A 137 -0.06 7.84 5.95
CA SER A 137 0.71 6.98 6.83
C SER A 137 0.16 5.55 6.86
N ASN A 138 -1.16 5.39 6.92
CA ASN A 138 -1.81 4.07 6.86
C ASN A 138 -1.58 3.41 5.50
N GLN A 139 -1.80 4.17 4.42
CA GLN A 139 -1.64 3.68 3.06
C GLN A 139 -0.19 3.28 2.74
N GLN A 140 0.79 3.97 3.35
CA GLN A 140 2.20 3.60 3.24
C GLN A 140 2.52 2.30 4.00
N ALA A 141 1.88 2.07 5.15
CA ALA A 141 1.99 0.80 5.87
C ALA A 141 1.38 -0.35 5.04
N ASP A 142 0.21 -0.12 4.41
CA ASP A 142 -0.43 -1.08 3.50
C ASP A 142 0.45 -1.40 2.29
N LEU A 143 1.08 -0.40 1.68
CA LEU A 143 2.02 -0.61 0.57
C LEU A 143 3.25 -1.42 1.02
N SER A 144 3.79 -1.11 2.20
CA SER A 144 4.95 -1.83 2.75
C SER A 144 4.59 -3.30 3.04
N TYR A 145 3.38 -3.54 3.53
CA TYR A 145 2.84 -4.88 3.70
C TYR A 145 2.68 -5.62 2.35
N ALA A 146 2.11 -4.99 1.33
CA ALA A 146 1.97 -5.59 0.01
C ALA A 146 3.34 -5.94 -0.64
N LEU A 147 4.34 -5.05 -0.48
CA LEU A 147 5.70 -5.28 -0.99
C LEU A 147 6.40 -6.43 -0.27
N THR A 148 6.27 -6.53 1.06
CA THR A 148 6.85 -7.64 1.83
C THR A 148 6.21 -8.97 1.46
N MET A 149 4.88 -9.02 1.29
CA MET A 149 4.17 -10.22 0.80
C MET A 149 4.57 -10.60 -0.63
N SER A 150 4.80 -9.61 -1.51
CA SER A 150 5.36 -9.85 -2.85
C SER A 150 6.75 -10.46 -2.79
N GLY A 151 7.60 -10.00 -1.87
CA GLY A 151 8.92 -10.58 -1.61
C GLY A 151 8.83 -12.05 -1.18
N ILE A 152 7.95 -12.35 -0.22
CA ILE A 152 7.69 -13.73 0.23
C ILE A 152 7.23 -14.62 -0.93
N ALA A 153 6.30 -14.13 -1.75
CA ALA A 153 5.77 -14.86 -2.88
C ALA A 153 6.84 -15.10 -3.97
N CYS A 154 7.69 -14.10 -4.24
CA CYS A 154 8.81 -14.23 -5.16
C CYS A 154 9.81 -15.29 -4.69
N THR A 155 10.24 -15.22 -3.43
CA THR A 155 11.14 -16.23 -2.84
C THR A 155 10.51 -17.62 -2.93
N SER A 156 9.23 -17.76 -2.62
CA SER A 156 8.51 -19.04 -2.69
C SER A 156 8.44 -19.59 -4.12
N ALA A 157 8.17 -18.75 -5.12
CA ALA A 157 8.10 -19.16 -6.53
C ALA A 157 9.48 -19.57 -7.08
N LEU A 158 10.53 -18.83 -6.75
CA LEU A 158 11.90 -19.17 -7.12
C LEU A 158 12.33 -20.48 -6.46
N SER A 159 12.07 -20.63 -5.16
CA SER A 159 12.36 -21.87 -4.44
C SER A 159 11.60 -23.06 -5.03
N ALA A 160 10.29 -22.95 -5.25
CA ALA A 160 9.50 -24.01 -5.87
C ALA A 160 10.04 -24.41 -7.25
N THR A 161 10.44 -23.43 -8.06
CA THR A 161 11.02 -23.67 -9.39
C THR A 161 12.37 -24.40 -9.27
N LEU A 162 13.26 -23.94 -8.38
CA LEU A 162 14.56 -24.57 -8.16
C LEU A 162 14.42 -26.01 -7.63
N LEU A 163 13.51 -26.24 -6.68
CA LEU A 163 13.24 -27.57 -6.14
C LEU A 163 12.69 -28.53 -7.19
N PHE A 164 11.86 -28.03 -8.11
CA PHE A 164 11.28 -28.83 -9.18
C PHE A 164 12.34 -29.28 -10.21
N PHE A 165 13.23 -28.38 -10.64
CA PHE A 165 14.23 -28.67 -11.66
C PHE A 165 15.54 -29.27 -11.11
N LEU A 166 15.90 -28.96 -9.86
CA LEU A 166 17.18 -29.32 -9.26
C LEU A 166 16.95 -29.95 -7.87
N PRO A 167 16.44 -31.19 -7.78
CA PRO A 167 16.16 -31.84 -6.50
C PRO A 167 17.41 -32.03 -5.64
N SER A 168 18.60 -32.11 -6.24
CA SER A 168 19.88 -32.28 -5.53
C SER A 168 20.23 -31.12 -4.59
N ILE A 169 19.69 -29.91 -4.82
CA ILE A 169 19.93 -28.73 -3.98
C ILE A 169 18.76 -28.43 -3.03
N THR A 170 17.89 -29.41 -2.77
CA THR A 170 16.65 -29.19 -2.01
C THR A 170 16.90 -28.63 -0.62
N MET A 171 17.79 -29.26 0.15
CA MET A 171 18.08 -28.83 1.52
C MET A 171 18.60 -27.39 1.62
N PRO A 172 19.64 -26.96 0.88
CA PRO A 172 20.12 -25.59 0.98
C PRO A 172 19.08 -24.56 0.50
N VAL A 173 18.33 -24.85 -0.57
CA VAL A 173 17.25 -23.97 -1.04
C VAL A 173 16.16 -23.83 0.03
N PHE A 174 15.77 -24.93 0.67
CA PHE A 174 14.77 -24.92 1.74
C PHE A 174 15.22 -24.08 2.94
N ILE A 175 16.45 -24.27 3.42
CA ILE A 175 16.99 -23.51 4.56
C ILE A 175 17.05 -22.00 4.25
N ILE A 176 17.65 -21.63 3.11
CA ILE A 176 17.80 -20.21 2.74
C ILE A 176 16.43 -19.56 2.54
N SER A 177 15.52 -20.22 1.83
CA SER A 177 14.17 -19.70 1.60
C SER A 177 13.38 -19.56 2.89
N ALA A 178 13.48 -20.52 3.82
CA ALA A 178 12.80 -20.46 5.11
C ALA A 178 13.27 -19.26 5.95
N LEU A 179 14.58 -18.98 5.96
CA LEU A 179 15.14 -17.82 6.66
C LEU A 179 14.66 -16.50 6.06
N ILE A 180 14.70 -16.36 4.74
CA ILE A 180 14.23 -15.14 4.04
C ILE A 180 12.73 -14.93 4.31
N ILE A 181 11.92 -15.97 4.14
CA ILE A 181 10.48 -15.91 4.35
C ILE A 181 10.15 -15.63 5.82
N ALA A 182 10.92 -16.15 6.78
CA ALA A 182 10.73 -15.84 8.19
C ALA A 182 11.00 -14.36 8.49
N GLY A 183 12.10 -13.82 7.98
CA GLY A 183 12.44 -12.40 8.15
C GLY A 183 11.40 -11.48 7.51
N LEU A 184 11.01 -11.73 6.26
CA LEU A 184 9.97 -10.97 5.58
C LEU A 184 8.59 -11.16 6.23
N GLY A 185 8.31 -12.33 6.79
CA GLY A 185 7.06 -12.62 7.50
C GLY A 185 6.92 -11.84 8.80
N LEU A 186 8.02 -11.60 9.53
CA LEU A 186 8.01 -10.72 10.70
C LEU A 186 7.73 -9.28 10.29
N LEU A 187 8.41 -8.79 9.25
CA LEU A 187 8.19 -7.45 8.71
C LEU A 187 6.75 -7.26 8.20
N SER A 188 6.18 -8.27 7.56
CA SER A 188 4.81 -8.20 7.05
C SER A 188 3.79 -8.16 8.19
N CYS A 189 3.99 -8.94 9.25
CA CYS A 189 3.19 -8.86 10.46
C CYS A 189 3.27 -7.47 11.13
N GLU A 190 4.47 -6.89 11.23
CA GLU A 190 4.65 -5.54 11.79
C GLU A 190 3.91 -4.49 10.96
N CYS A 191 4.07 -4.51 9.63
CA CYS A 191 3.38 -3.59 8.74
C CYS A 191 1.85 -3.73 8.83
N LEU A 192 1.36 -4.97 8.90
CA LEU A 192 -0.06 -5.28 9.03
C LEU A 192 -0.63 -4.79 10.37
N LEU A 193 0.07 -5.06 11.48
CA LEU A 193 -0.34 -4.59 12.80
C LEU A 193 -0.31 -3.07 12.88
N ASN A 194 0.69 -2.43 12.28
CA ASN A 194 0.76 -0.97 12.19
C ASN A 194 -0.45 -0.42 11.42
N SER A 195 -0.82 -1.00 10.28
CA SER A 195 -2.02 -0.57 9.53
C SER A 195 -3.33 -0.74 10.34
N PHE A 196 -3.44 -1.79 11.16
CA PHE A 196 -4.65 -2.02 11.96
C PHE A 196 -4.74 -1.23 13.27
N PHE A 197 -3.63 -1.10 13.99
CA PHE A 197 -3.58 -0.57 15.35
C PHE A 197 -2.74 0.71 15.50
N GLY A 198 -2.04 1.13 14.45
CA GLY A 198 -1.26 2.35 14.44
C GLY A 198 -2.13 3.59 14.54
N GLU A 199 -1.64 4.59 15.27
CA GLU A 199 -2.30 5.89 15.37
C GLU A 199 -2.08 6.71 14.08
N HIS A 200 -2.84 6.37 13.04
CA HIS A 200 -2.78 7.08 11.76
C HIS A 200 -3.72 8.29 11.75
N LYS A 201 -3.14 9.50 11.78
CA LYS A 201 -3.90 10.75 11.61
C LYS A 201 -4.51 10.79 10.21
N LYS A 202 -5.80 11.12 10.12
CA LYS A 202 -6.48 11.34 8.83
C LYS A 202 -5.82 12.50 8.11
N THR A 203 -5.55 12.33 6.82
CA THR A 203 -5.05 13.42 6.00
C THR A 203 -6.22 14.33 5.64
N PRO A 204 -6.14 15.65 5.90
CA PRO A 204 -7.20 16.56 5.49
C PRO A 204 -7.35 16.52 3.97
N THR A 205 -8.57 16.26 3.49
CA THR A 205 -8.89 16.23 2.07
C THR A 205 -8.53 17.56 1.42
N SER A 206 -8.13 17.53 0.15
CA SER A 206 -7.80 18.72 -0.65
C SER A 206 -8.85 19.84 -0.48
N LYS A 207 -10.14 19.50 -0.58
CA LYS A 207 -11.26 20.45 -0.36
C LYS A 207 -11.27 21.09 1.03
N SER A 208 -10.91 20.34 2.08
CA SER A 208 -10.79 20.86 3.45
C SER A 208 -9.57 21.76 3.59
N SER A 209 -8.43 21.37 3.02
CA SER A 209 -7.18 22.14 3.04
C SER A 209 -7.30 23.45 2.25
N TYR A 210 -7.95 23.43 1.08
CA TYR A 210 -8.28 24.64 0.31
C TYR A 210 -9.27 25.52 1.06
N ASN A 211 -10.28 24.97 1.72
CA ASN A 211 -11.18 25.75 2.56
C ASN A 211 -10.47 26.35 3.76
N LEU A 212 -9.57 25.62 4.42
CA LEU A 212 -8.76 26.12 5.53
C LEU A 212 -7.77 27.20 5.07
N MET A 213 -7.16 27.04 3.89
CA MET A 213 -6.29 28.04 3.29
C MET A 213 -7.07 29.27 2.84
N HIS A 214 -8.22 29.10 2.19
CA HIS A 214 -9.13 30.18 1.81
C HIS A 214 -9.60 30.96 3.03
N THR A 215 -10.06 30.25 4.07
CA THR A 215 -10.48 30.84 5.34
C THR A 215 -9.31 31.58 6.00
N SER A 216 -8.10 31.00 6.01
CA SER A 216 -6.90 31.67 6.55
C SER A 216 -6.49 32.89 5.75
N LEU A 217 -6.71 32.89 4.42
CA LEU A 217 -6.45 34.03 3.54
C LEU A 217 -7.53 35.12 3.67
N GLU A 218 -8.79 34.75 3.92
CA GLU A 218 -9.88 35.68 4.25
C GLU A 218 -9.64 36.38 5.60
N PHE A 219 -9.11 35.66 6.60
CA PHE A 219 -8.72 36.26 7.88
C PHE A 219 -7.40 37.05 7.83
N ALA A 220 -6.50 36.72 6.90
CA ALA A 220 -5.25 37.46 6.66
C ALA A 220 -5.43 38.70 5.77
N SER A 221 -6.58 38.86 5.11
CA SER A 221 -6.98 40.10 4.46
C SER A 221 -7.80 40.95 5.44
N PRO A 222 -7.23 42.02 6.04
CA PRO A 222 -8.10 43.08 6.54
C PRO A 222 -8.92 43.58 5.35
N GLN A 223 -10.24 43.52 5.47
CA GLN A 223 -11.17 44.08 4.49
C GLN A 223 -10.88 45.58 4.32
N GLN A 224 -10.01 45.94 3.40
CA GLN A 224 -10.08 47.23 2.74
C GLN A 224 -10.98 47.02 1.53
N LYS A 225 -12.29 47.23 1.72
CA LYS A 225 -13.24 47.47 0.62
C LYS A 225 -12.75 48.68 -0.17
N ILE A 226 -11.86 48.46 -1.15
CA ILE A 226 -11.65 49.42 -2.22
C ILE A 226 -12.76 49.13 -3.23
N LYS A 227 -13.76 50.00 -3.22
CA LYS A 227 -14.80 50.09 -4.23
C LYS A 227 -14.08 50.34 -5.57
N LEU A 228 -14.01 49.32 -6.42
CA LEU A 228 -13.32 49.38 -7.70
C LEU A 228 -14.24 50.05 -8.74
N ASP A 229 -14.29 51.38 -8.73
CA ASP A 229 -14.77 52.16 -9.88
C ASP A 229 -13.53 52.57 -10.72
N GLN A 230 -13.33 51.83 -11.82
CA GLN A 230 -12.58 52.21 -13.04
C GLN A 230 -11.04 52.42 -12.99
N PRO A 231 -10.32 52.26 -14.13
CA PRO A 231 -8.94 51.81 -14.16
C PRO A 231 -7.93 52.96 -14.13
N VAL A 232 -7.02 52.94 -13.15
CA VAL A 232 -5.91 53.90 -13.04
C VAL A 232 -4.61 53.24 -13.55
N TYR A 233 -4.48 53.14 -14.87
CA TYR A 233 -3.25 52.67 -15.53
C TYR A 233 -2.18 53.78 -15.67
N SER A 234 -2.35 54.93 -15.04
CA SER A 234 -1.56 56.15 -15.33
C SER A 234 -0.68 56.67 -14.18
N GLN A 235 -0.58 55.96 -13.04
CA GLN A 235 0.24 56.44 -11.90
C GLN A 235 1.52 55.65 -11.63
N LEU A 236 1.80 54.59 -12.41
CA LEU A 236 3.06 53.83 -12.33
C LEU A 236 4.25 54.48 -13.07
N LEU A 237 4.09 55.69 -13.63
CA LEU A 237 5.09 56.30 -14.51
C LEU A 237 5.72 57.61 -13.99
N GLN A 238 5.44 58.05 -12.76
CA GLN A 238 6.07 59.25 -12.21
C GLN A 238 6.38 59.15 -10.71
N LYS A 239 7.50 58.51 -10.36
CA LYS A 239 8.36 58.99 -9.27
C LYS A 239 9.81 58.47 -9.43
N PRO A 240 10.84 59.33 -9.25
CA PRO A 240 12.24 59.01 -9.52
C PRO A 240 12.89 58.16 -8.41
N PRO A 241 14.07 57.54 -8.67
CA PRO A 241 14.73 56.66 -7.70
C PRO A 241 15.57 57.46 -6.70
N LEU A 242 15.97 56.80 -5.61
CA LEU A 242 16.97 57.14 -4.55
C LEU A 242 16.31 56.97 -3.17
N VAL A 243 16.87 56.32 -2.15
CA VAL A 243 18.27 56.11 -1.73
C VAL A 243 18.34 54.81 -0.91
N MET A 244 19.44 54.06 -1.05
CA MET A 244 19.82 52.99 -0.11
C MET A 244 20.10 53.57 1.28
N VAL A 245 19.35 53.13 2.29
CA VAL A 245 19.78 53.25 3.68
C VAL A 245 20.27 51.88 4.15
N LYS A 246 21.59 51.79 4.25
CA LYS A 246 22.32 50.78 5.00
C LYS A 246 21.99 50.95 6.48
N ASN A 247 21.63 49.86 7.17
CA ASN A 247 21.97 49.70 8.57
C ASN A 247 22.04 48.20 8.90
N ASP A 248 23.26 47.80 9.22
CA ASP A 248 23.62 46.58 9.91
C ASP A 248 22.96 46.59 11.30
N GLU A 249 22.28 45.50 11.68
CA GLU A 249 22.60 44.83 12.94
C GLU A 249 22.09 43.39 12.96
N ILE A 250 23.02 42.53 13.32
CA ILE A 250 22.99 41.08 13.31
C ILE A 250 22.27 40.60 14.57
N ASN A 251 21.26 39.74 14.41
CA ASN A 251 20.93 38.77 15.44
C ASN A 251 20.52 37.44 14.78
N THR A 252 21.56 36.64 14.55
CA THR A 252 21.48 35.22 14.21
C THR A 252 20.91 34.41 15.38
N ALA A 253 19.75 33.80 15.17
CA ALA A 253 19.35 32.59 15.89
C ALA A 253 18.41 31.72 15.02
N GLY A 254 19.01 30.73 14.35
CA GLY A 254 18.40 29.40 14.23
C GLY A 254 17.44 29.11 13.08
N LEU A 255 17.84 29.35 11.83
CA LEU A 255 17.34 28.56 10.69
C LEU A 255 18.35 27.44 10.40
N THR A 256 18.05 26.22 10.83
CA THR A 256 18.65 25.01 10.26
C THR A 256 17.59 24.22 9.51
N LEU A 257 17.47 24.55 8.23
CA LEU A 257 17.17 23.57 7.20
C LEU A 257 18.27 22.50 7.27
N GLN A 258 17.92 21.26 7.59
CA GLN A 258 18.79 20.12 7.35
C GLN A 258 18.08 19.13 6.44
N SER A 259 18.41 19.27 5.16
CA SER A 259 18.19 18.31 4.10
C SER A 259 19.06 17.06 4.29
N CYS A 260 18.42 15.91 4.04
CA CYS A 260 18.92 14.73 3.34
C CYS A 260 20.15 13.92 3.85
N THR A 261 19.87 12.61 3.92
CA THR A 261 20.67 11.43 3.50
C THR A 261 21.52 10.66 4.53
N PRO A 262 21.66 9.32 4.30
CA PRO A 262 21.83 8.30 5.34
C PRO A 262 23.28 7.84 5.49
N SER A 263 23.58 7.13 6.59
CA SER A 263 24.83 6.38 6.70
C SER A 263 24.68 5.10 7.53
N ARG A 264 24.97 4.01 6.83
CA ARG A 264 25.53 2.69 7.25
C ARG A 264 24.70 1.76 8.13
#